data_AF-A0A951AHV3-F1
#
_entry.id   AF-A0A951AHV3-F1
#
_cell.length_a   1.000
_cell.length_b   1.000
_cell.length_c   1.000
_cell.angle_alpha   90.00
_cell.angle_beta   90.00
_cell.angle_gamma   90.00
#
_symmetry.space_group_name_H-M   'P 1'
#
loop_
_entity.id
_entity.type
_entity.pdbx_description
1 polymer ?
#
loop_
_entity_poly.entity_id
_entity_poly.type
_entity_poly.pdbx_seq_one_letter_code
_entity_poly.pdbx_strand_id
1 'polypeptide(L)'
;MKLKQTTLVSLMVVSALPGAFGAYARDNSLLARVTVYWARGGHGSDRYTRQHKSATGQHLHQGHCAVDPRRIPYGSHVVLPVGTTLNAVDTGSAVRNRKAARKSGRTINERNALVIDKFFETKRQALMWANSNP
;
A
#
# COMPACT_ATOMS: atom_id res chain seq x y z
N MET A 1 4.48 0.29 16.61
CA MET A 1 3.35 0.37 15.66
C MET A 1 2.39 1.47 16.12
N LYS A 2 2.48 2.68 15.56
CA LYS A 2 1.52 3.77 15.80
C LYS A 2 0.97 4.19 14.44
N LEU A 3 -0.21 3.65 14.14
CA LEU A 3 -1.09 4.13 13.07
C LEU A 3 -1.52 5.55 13.45
N LYS A 4 -1.22 6.54 12.61
CA LYS A 4 -1.87 7.85 12.68
C LYS A 4 -2.24 8.27 11.27
N GLN A 5 -3.53 8.59 11.15
CA GLN A 5 -4.30 8.96 9.96
C GLN A 5 -4.33 7.93 8.85
N THR A 6 -5.52 7.76 8.31
CA THR A 6 -5.84 6.60 7.52
C THR A 6 -7.10 6.97 6.74
N THR A 7 -6.93 7.11 5.43
CA THR A 7 -8.02 7.34 4.49
C THR A 7 -8.56 6.01 4.02
N LEU A 8 -9.88 5.93 3.88
CA LEU A 8 -10.54 4.85 3.15
C LEU A 8 -10.55 5.24 1.67
N VAL A 9 -9.98 4.40 0.82
CA VAL A 9 -9.62 4.78 -0.53
C VAL A 9 -10.05 3.67 -1.48
N SER A 10 -10.78 4.04 -2.53
CA SER A 10 -11.10 3.13 -3.64
C SER A 10 -9.93 3.10 -4.60
N LEU A 11 -9.36 1.93 -4.86
CA LEU A 11 -8.14 1.76 -5.65
C LEU A 11 -8.39 0.89 -6.89
N MET A 12 -7.88 1.29 -8.06
CA MET A 12 -7.80 0.38 -9.22
C MET A 12 -6.50 -0.42 -9.22
N VAL A 13 -6.61 -1.73 -9.52
CA VAL A 13 -5.46 -2.63 -9.72
C VAL A 13 -5.34 -2.97 -11.20
N VAL A 14 -4.18 -2.70 -11.79
CA VAL A 14 -3.85 -3.10 -13.17
C VAL A 14 -2.80 -4.20 -13.12
N SER A 15 -3.18 -5.41 -13.55
CA SER A 15 -2.29 -6.57 -13.68
C SER A 15 -1.89 -6.74 -15.15
N ALA A 16 -0.59 -6.70 -15.45
CA ALA A 16 -0.09 -6.99 -16.79
C ALA A 16 -0.13 -8.50 -17.06
N LEU A 17 -1.07 -8.96 -17.89
CA LEU A 17 -1.04 -10.29 -18.51
C LEU A 17 -0.86 -10.12 -20.02
N PRO A 18 0.14 -10.79 -20.65
CA PRO A 18 0.25 -10.82 -22.10
C PRO A 18 -0.64 -11.94 -22.67
N GLY A 19 -1.75 -11.58 -23.32
CA GLY A 19 -2.55 -12.57 -24.06
C GLY A 19 -4.03 -12.19 -24.24
N ALA A 20 -4.29 -11.53 -25.37
CA ALA A 20 -5.46 -11.59 -26.25
C ALA A 20 -6.92 -11.62 -25.69
N PHE A 21 -7.71 -10.69 -26.24
CA PHE A 21 -9.18 -10.63 -26.30
C PHE A 21 -9.96 -10.25 -25.04
N GLY A 22 -10.50 -9.02 -25.07
CA GLY A 22 -11.79 -8.71 -24.45
C GLY A 22 -11.86 -8.75 -22.93
N ALA A 23 -10.83 -8.29 -22.22
CA ALA A 23 -11.01 -8.01 -20.80
C ALA A 23 -11.77 -6.69 -20.67
N TYR A 24 -13.09 -6.77 -20.49
CA TYR A 24 -13.86 -5.72 -19.85
C TYR A 24 -13.00 -5.16 -18.72
N ALA A 25 -12.68 -3.87 -18.77
CA ALA A 25 -12.23 -3.13 -17.61
C ALA A 25 -13.40 -3.17 -16.62
N ARG A 26 -13.53 -4.30 -15.88
CA ARG A 26 -14.34 -4.32 -14.69
C ARG A 26 -13.81 -3.18 -13.85
N ASP A 27 -14.74 -2.40 -13.31
CA ASP A 27 -14.47 -1.48 -12.22
C ASP A 27 -13.90 -2.30 -11.05
N ASN A 28 -12.62 -2.66 -11.13
CA ASN A 28 -11.87 -3.45 -10.16
C ASN A 28 -11.43 -2.52 -9.03
N SER A 29 -12.34 -1.66 -8.60
CA SER A 29 -12.16 -0.74 -7.50
C SER A 29 -12.25 -1.52 -6.20
N LEU A 30 -11.12 -1.62 -5.50
CA LEU A 30 -11.02 -2.30 -4.21
C LEU A 30 -11.00 -1.28 -3.09
N LEU A 31 -11.78 -1.55 -2.04
CA LEU A 31 -11.71 -0.76 -0.82
C LEU A 31 -10.41 -1.04 -0.09
N ALA A 32 -9.61 0.00 0.11
CA ALA A 32 -8.32 -0.08 0.79
C ALA A 32 -8.17 0.98 1.87
N ARG A 33 -7.42 0.63 2.90
CA ARG A 33 -6.88 1.53 3.91
C ARG A 33 -5.43 1.82 3.55
N VAL A 34 -5.12 3.09 3.25
CA VAL A 34 -3.76 3.47 2.89
C VAL A 34 -3.01 3.89 4.16
N THR A 35 -1.85 3.31 4.36
CA THR A 35 -0.90 3.66 5.43
C THR A 35 0.44 4.05 4.83
N VAL A 36 1.37 4.48 5.69
CA VAL A 36 2.71 4.87 5.28
C VAL A 36 3.77 4.19 6.15
N TYR A 37 4.89 3.84 5.52
CA TYR A 37 6.11 3.39 6.19
C TYR A 37 7.32 4.11 5.58
N TRP A 38 8.47 4.05 6.25
CA TRP A 38 9.65 4.80 5.82
C TRP A 38 10.96 4.11 6.15
N ALA A 39 12.01 4.39 5.37
CA ALA A 39 13.36 3.87 5.62
C ALA A 39 14.12 4.62 6.72
N ARG A 40 14.02 5.96 6.77
CA ARG A 40 14.87 6.82 7.62
C ARG A 40 14.07 7.77 8.52
N GLY A 41 14.70 8.26 9.59
CA GLY A 41 14.15 9.34 10.42
C GLY A 41 13.38 8.90 11.67
N GLY A 42 13.74 7.77 12.28
CA GLY A 42 13.29 7.36 13.62
C GLY A 42 12.73 5.94 13.70
N HIS A 43 12.17 5.59 14.86
CA HIS A 43 11.54 4.28 15.09
C HIS A 43 10.38 4.06 14.11
N GLY A 44 10.33 2.87 13.50
CA GLY A 44 9.29 2.49 12.53
C GLY A 44 9.80 1.67 11.36
N SER A 45 11.08 1.84 10.99
CA SER A 45 11.73 1.05 9.95
C SER A 45 12.41 -0.17 10.54
N ASP A 46 12.16 -1.35 9.97
CA ASP A 46 12.95 -2.54 10.26
C ASP A 46 14.34 -2.48 9.61
N ARG A 47 15.15 -3.52 9.78
CA ARG A 47 16.51 -3.60 9.20
C ARG A 47 16.47 -3.63 7.67
N TYR A 48 15.52 -4.34 7.07
CA TYR A 48 15.44 -4.52 5.62
C TYR A 48 15.03 -3.21 4.93
N THR A 49 14.00 -2.56 5.45
CA THR A 49 13.51 -1.27 4.96
C THR A 49 14.58 -0.18 5.06
N ARG A 50 15.40 -0.19 6.13
CA ARG A 50 16.55 0.74 6.29
C ARG A 50 17.64 0.54 5.24
N GLN A 51 17.73 -0.66 4.68
CA GLN A 51 18.65 -1.03 3.60
C GLN A 51 17.94 -1.00 2.24
N HIS A 52 16.72 -0.46 2.18
CA HIS A 52 15.88 -0.38 0.99
C HIS A 52 15.61 -1.74 0.32
N LYS A 53 15.56 -2.81 1.11
CA LYS A 53 15.25 -4.16 0.62
C LYS A 53 13.75 -4.39 0.66
N SER A 54 13.15 -4.62 -0.51
CA SER A 54 11.75 -5.08 -0.63
C SER A 54 11.66 -6.61 -0.62
N ALA A 55 10.45 -7.14 -0.40
CA ALA A 55 10.16 -8.57 -0.49
C ALA A 55 10.47 -9.20 -1.86
N THR A 56 10.44 -8.41 -2.94
CA THR A 56 10.77 -8.86 -4.31
C THR A 56 12.25 -8.70 -4.66
N GLY A 57 13.08 -8.19 -3.75
CA GLY A 57 14.50 -7.91 -4.01
C GLY A 57 14.77 -6.60 -4.73
N GLN A 58 13.75 -5.88 -5.18
CA GLN A 58 13.91 -4.53 -5.75
C GLN A 58 14.34 -3.53 -4.66
N HIS A 59 15.12 -2.52 -5.08
CA HIS A 59 15.52 -1.43 -4.20
C HIS A 59 14.35 -0.46 -3.98
N LEU A 60 13.89 -0.32 -2.73
CA LEU A 60 12.78 0.54 -2.36
C LEU A 60 13.04 2.00 -2.76
N HIS A 61 12.04 2.65 -3.35
CA HIS A 61 12.06 4.07 -3.67
C HIS A 61 10.63 4.63 -3.70
N GLN A 62 10.50 5.96 -3.77
CA GLN A 62 9.21 6.63 -3.84
C GLN A 62 8.38 6.10 -5.02
N GLY A 63 7.11 5.77 -4.77
CA GLY A 63 6.26 5.08 -5.74
C GLY A 63 6.19 3.57 -5.54
N HIS A 64 6.90 3.01 -4.57
CA HIS A 64 6.71 1.63 -4.13
C HIS A 64 5.70 1.51 -2.99
N CYS A 65 5.07 0.34 -2.89
CA CYS A 65 4.18 0.02 -1.79
C CYS A 65 4.26 -1.44 -1.37
N ALA A 66 3.83 -1.68 -0.14
CA ALA A 66 3.60 -3.01 0.40
C ALA A 66 2.11 -3.38 0.30
N VAL A 67 1.86 -4.62 -0.10
CA VAL A 67 0.50 -5.18 -0.30
C VAL A 67 0.37 -6.58 0.32
N ASP A 68 -0.84 -7.14 0.34
CA ASP A 68 -1.03 -8.59 0.54
C ASP A 68 -0.90 -9.31 -0.81
N PRO A 69 0.19 -10.05 -1.08
CA PRO A 69 0.43 -10.66 -2.39
C PRO A 69 -0.62 -11.71 -2.78
N ARG A 70 -1.40 -12.22 -1.83
CA ARG A 70 -2.51 -13.14 -2.11
C ARG A 70 -3.74 -12.44 -2.69
N ARG A 71 -3.80 -11.11 -2.61
CA ARG A 71 -4.92 -10.27 -3.07
C ARG A 71 -4.49 -9.34 -4.19
N ILE A 72 -3.28 -8.77 -4.10
CA ILE A 72 -2.67 -7.93 -5.13
C ILE A 72 -1.29 -8.53 -5.42
N PRO A 73 -1.10 -9.24 -6.54
CA PRO A 73 0.18 -9.86 -6.88
C PRO A 73 1.31 -8.82 -6.95
N TYR A 74 2.53 -9.24 -6.63
CA TYR A 74 3.71 -8.40 -6.86
C TYR A 74 3.84 -8.01 -8.34
N GLY A 75 4.35 -6.82 -8.60
CA GLY A 75 4.43 -6.22 -9.93
C GLY A 75 3.14 -5.53 -10.39
N SER A 76 2.04 -5.66 -9.66
CA SER A 76 0.80 -4.92 -9.99
C SER A 76 0.95 -3.42 -9.77
N HIS A 77 0.24 -2.63 -10.58
CA HIS A 77 0.09 -1.20 -10.37
C HIS A 77 -1.16 -0.90 -9.55
N VAL A 78 -0.97 -0.12 -8.48
CA VAL A 78 -1.95 0.29 -7.48
C VAL A 78 -2.23 1.78 -7.73
N VAL A 79 -3.38 2.10 -8.30
CA VAL A 79 -3.76 3.49 -8.63
C VAL A 79 -4.66 4.06 -7.54
N LEU A 80 -4.09 4.95 -6.71
CA LEU A 80 -4.82 5.72 -5.71
C LEU A 80 -5.69 6.79 -6.39
N PRO A 81 -6.81 7.22 -5.76
CA PRO A 81 -7.51 8.46 -6.11
C PRO A 81 -6.52 9.60 -6.18
N VAL A 82 -6.79 10.57 -7.05
CA VAL A 82 -5.87 11.61 -7.50
C VAL A 82 -4.69 11.11 -8.35
N GLY A 83 -4.78 9.91 -8.91
CA GLY A 83 -3.91 9.43 -10.00
C GLY A 83 -2.51 9.01 -9.56
N THR A 84 -2.25 8.88 -8.25
CA THR A 84 -0.96 8.37 -7.77
C THR A 84 -0.86 6.88 -8.02
N THR A 85 0.05 6.47 -8.90
CA THR A 85 0.35 5.06 -9.18
C THR A 85 1.49 4.56 -8.30
N LEU A 86 1.29 3.40 -7.68
CA LEU A 86 2.27 2.71 -6.84
C LEU A 86 2.58 1.32 -7.41
N ASN A 87 3.83 0.89 -7.31
CA ASN A 87 4.26 -0.45 -7.71
C ASN A 87 4.29 -1.37 -6.47
N ALA A 88 3.53 -2.47 -6.55
CA ALA A 88 3.47 -3.47 -5.49
C ALA A 88 4.73 -4.36 -5.50
N VAL A 89 5.70 -4.04 -4.66
CA VAL A 89 7.00 -4.75 -4.63
C VAL A 89 7.34 -5.34 -3.27
N ASP A 90 6.54 -5.04 -2.25
CA ASP A 90 6.86 -5.34 -0.86
C ASP A 90 5.66 -5.92 -0.09
N THR A 91 5.91 -6.46 1.11
CA THR A 91 4.84 -6.92 2.02
C THR A 91 5.24 -6.73 3.48
N GLY A 92 4.23 -6.67 4.35
CA GLY A 92 4.42 -6.73 5.80
C GLY A 92 3.35 -7.58 6.47
N SER A 93 3.65 -8.10 7.67
CA SER A 93 2.67 -8.87 8.45
C SER A 93 1.44 -8.02 8.82
N ALA A 94 1.62 -6.72 9.11
CA ALA A 94 0.51 -5.80 9.38
C ALA A 94 -0.39 -5.56 8.16
N VAL A 95 0.20 -5.55 6.96
CA VAL A 95 -0.49 -5.39 5.68
C VAL A 95 -1.33 -6.64 5.37
N ARG A 96 -0.71 -7.82 5.41
CA ARG A 96 -1.38 -9.12 5.19
C ARG A 96 -2.53 -9.37 6.17
N ASN A 97 -2.36 -8.96 7.43
CA ASN A 97 -3.38 -9.10 8.47
C ASN A 97 -4.41 -7.96 8.49
N ARG A 98 -4.36 -7.02 7.53
CA ARG A 98 -5.25 -5.85 7.44
C ARG A 98 -5.37 -5.08 8.76
N LYS A 99 -4.28 -5.00 9.51
CA LYS A 99 -4.31 -4.53 10.90
C LYS A 99 -4.80 -3.09 11.02
N ALA A 100 -4.44 -2.25 10.05
CA ALA A 100 -4.90 -0.86 9.95
C ALA A 100 -6.42 -0.76 9.76
N ALA A 101 -6.94 -1.46 8.74
CA ALA A 101 -8.36 -1.53 8.43
C ALA A 101 -9.18 -2.07 9.61
N ARG A 102 -8.79 -3.22 10.16
CA ARG A 102 -9.47 -3.85 11.31
C ARG A 102 -9.55 -2.96 12.55
N LYS A 103 -8.48 -2.20 12.82
CA LYS A 103 -8.41 -1.33 14.00
C LYS A 103 -9.25 -0.05 13.85
N SER A 104 -9.36 0.49 12.64
CA SER A 104 -9.94 1.82 12.40
C SER A 104 -11.30 1.80 11.71
N GLY A 105 -11.67 0.69 11.07
CA GLY A 105 -12.95 0.53 10.40
C GLY A 105 -14.11 0.51 11.38
N ARG A 106 -15.15 1.26 11.05
CA ARG A 106 -16.44 1.36 11.76
C ARG A 106 -17.44 0.32 11.26
N THR A 107 -17.36 -0.07 9.99
CA THR A 107 -18.21 -1.11 9.40
C THR A 107 -17.46 -2.42 9.14
N ILE A 108 -18.19 -3.51 8.93
CA ILE A 108 -17.61 -4.81 8.52
C ILE A 108 -16.81 -4.64 7.21
N ASN A 109 -17.34 -3.90 6.24
CA ASN A 109 -16.68 -3.64 4.97
C ASN A 109 -15.36 -2.87 5.16
N GLU A 110 -15.36 -1.82 5.98
CA GLU A 110 -14.14 -1.06 6.29
C GLU A 110 -13.10 -1.89 7.04
N ARG A 111 -13.53 -2.76 7.97
CA ARG A 111 -12.62 -3.67 8.69
C ARG A 111 -12.05 -4.77 7.80
N ASN A 112 -12.76 -5.10 6.72
CA ASN A 112 -12.34 -6.07 5.71
C ASN A 112 -11.54 -5.45 4.56
N ALA A 113 -11.49 -4.12 4.45
CA ALA A 113 -10.71 -3.40 3.45
C ALA A 113 -9.26 -3.88 3.42
N LEU A 114 -8.67 -3.90 2.22
CA LEU A 114 -7.25 -4.18 2.05
C LEU A 114 -6.40 -3.12 2.74
N VAL A 115 -5.12 -3.39 2.93
CA VAL A 115 -4.16 -2.39 3.38
C VAL A 115 -3.11 -2.21 2.30
N ILE A 116 -2.83 -0.97 1.96
CA ILE A 116 -1.74 -0.56 1.08
C ILE A 116 -0.80 0.29 1.90
N ASP A 117 0.45 -0.11 2.08
CA ASP A 117 1.44 0.65 2.85
C ASP A 117 2.38 1.36 1.87
N LYS A 118 2.26 2.68 1.74
CA LYS A 118 3.05 3.47 0.80
C LYS A 118 4.44 3.73 1.39
N PHE A 119 5.48 3.43 0.61
CA PHE A 119 6.86 3.67 1.03
C PHE A 119 7.24 5.15 0.91
N PHE A 120 8.00 5.63 1.89
CA PHE A 120 8.68 6.91 1.84
C PHE A 120 10.15 6.79 2.24
N GLU A 121 10.99 7.65 1.70
CA GLU A 121 12.40 7.69 2.13
C GLU A 121 12.53 8.10 3.60
N THR A 122 11.76 9.11 4.02
CA THR A 122 11.86 9.68 5.36
C THR A 122 10.52 9.71 6.10
N LYS A 123 10.58 9.56 7.43
CA LYS A 123 9.45 9.74 8.33
C LYS A 123 8.74 11.07 8.12
N ARG A 124 9.48 12.15 7.90
CA ARG A 124 8.91 13.49 7.69
C ARG A 124 8.00 13.49 6.45
N GLN A 125 8.47 12.96 5.32
CA GLN A 125 7.67 12.87 4.10
C GLN A 125 6.43 11.99 4.31
N ALA A 126 6.60 10.84 4.97
CA ALA A 126 5.49 9.93 5.26
C ALA A 126 4.38 10.63 6.07
N LEU A 127 4.76 11.33 7.15
CA LEU A 127 3.80 12.02 8.02
C LEU A 127 3.17 13.24 7.34
N MET A 128 3.93 14.01 6.56
CA MET A 128 3.35 15.12 5.79
C MET A 128 2.30 14.63 4.80
N TRP A 129 2.57 13.52 4.10
CA TRP A 129 1.62 12.92 3.18
C TRP A 129 0.39 12.40 3.92
N ALA A 130 0.57 11.63 5.01
CA ALA A 130 -0.54 11.07 5.78
C ALA A 130 -1.44 12.16 6.41
N ASN A 131 -0.88 13.28 6.83
CA ASN A 131 -1.67 14.40 7.36
C ASN A 131 -2.49 15.11 6.27
N SER A 132 -2.01 15.08 5.02
CA SER A 132 -2.69 15.69 3.86
C SER A 132 -3.67 14.73 3.18
N ASN A 133 -3.69 13.47 3.60
CA ASN A 133 -4.54 12.39 3.08
C ASN A 133 -5.16 11.66 4.28
N PRO A 134 -6.22 12.23 4.90
CA PRO A 134 -6.71 11.83 6.22
C PRO A 134 -7.54 10.54 6.25
#